data_AF-A0A3N5S7L9-F1
#
_entry.id   AF-A0A3N5S7L9-F1
#
_cell.length_a   1.000
_cell.length_b   1.000
_cell.length_c   1.000
_cell.angle_alpha   90.00
_cell.angle_beta   90.00
_cell.angle_gamma   90.00
#
_symmetry.space_group_name_H-M   'P 1'
#
loop_
_entity.id
_entity.type
_entity.pdbx_description
1 polymer ?
#
loop_
_entity_poly.entity_id
_entity_poly.type
_entity_poly.pdbx_seq_one_letter_code
_entity_poly.pdbx_strand_id
1 'polypeptide(L)'
;MDLPCEPECPVNPSGGLIACGHPVGATGLMQAVFAFWQLQGSIDKHFGDGTLQVKDARRGAIHSHAGTGTYVSISVLEREG
;
A
#
# COMPACT_ATOMS: atom_id res chain seq x y z
N MET A 1 -0.90 9.02 -21.48
CA MET A 1 -0.27 7.70 -21.62
C MET A 1 -1.37 6.73 -21.99
N ASP A 2 -1.47 6.38 -23.26
CA ASP A 2 -2.46 5.42 -23.76
C ASP A 2 -1.94 4.01 -23.52
N LEU A 3 -2.28 3.43 -22.38
CA LEU A 3 -1.98 2.04 -22.06
C LEU A 3 -3.06 1.13 -22.65
N PRO A 4 -2.70 -0.05 -23.17
CA PRO A 4 -3.62 -0.96 -23.85
C PRO A 4 -4.62 -1.65 -22.90
N CYS A 5 -4.40 -1.58 -21.59
CA CYS A 5 -5.25 -2.18 -20.57
C CYS A 5 -5.43 -1.25 -19.38
N GLU A 6 -6.54 -1.44 -18.66
CA GLU A 6 -6.78 -0.76 -17.39
C GLU A 6 -5.83 -1.30 -16.30
N PRO A 7 -5.39 -0.44 -15.37
CA PRO A 7 -4.51 -0.86 -14.28
C PRO A 7 -5.23 -1.86 -13.34
N GLU A 8 -4.73 -3.09 -13.31
CA GLU A 8 -5.35 -4.18 -12.52
C GLU A 8 -4.99 -4.14 -11.02
N CYS A 9 -3.78 -3.71 -10.68
CA CYS A 9 -3.28 -3.72 -9.31
C CYS A 9 -2.55 -2.41 -8.97
N PRO A 10 -3.17 -1.53 -8.17
CA PRO A 10 -2.50 -0.33 -7.69
C PRO A 10 -1.30 -0.68 -6.80
N VAL A 11 -0.11 -0.20 -7.17
CA VAL A 11 1.13 -0.40 -6.40
C VAL A 11 1.55 0.90 -5.75
N ASN A 12 1.82 0.85 -4.44
CA ASN A 12 2.20 2.00 -3.63
C ASN A 12 1.28 3.23 -3.80
N PRO A 13 -0.04 3.12 -3.54
CA PRO A 13 -0.95 4.27 -3.65
C PRO A 13 -0.58 5.43 -2.71
N SER A 14 0.21 5.20 -1.67
CA SER A 14 0.77 6.25 -0.81
C SER A 14 1.82 7.12 -1.51
N GLY A 15 2.32 6.71 -2.68
CA GLY A 15 3.49 7.27 -3.36
C GLY A 15 4.80 6.55 -3.02
N GLY A 16 4.74 5.53 -2.15
CA GLY A 16 5.85 4.63 -1.84
C GLY A 16 7.06 5.33 -1.22
N LEU A 17 8.22 4.68 -1.27
CA LEU A 17 9.45 5.19 -0.65
C LEU A 17 9.94 6.49 -1.30
N ILE A 18 9.59 6.72 -2.57
CA ILE A 18 10.00 7.91 -3.32
C ILE A 18 9.29 9.15 -2.78
N ALA A 19 7.99 9.08 -2.50
CA ALA A 19 7.22 10.22 -2.03
C ALA A 19 7.13 10.30 -0.50
N CYS A 20 6.85 9.19 0.18
CA CYS A 20 6.70 9.16 1.63
C CYS A 20 8.04 9.11 2.40
N GLY A 21 9.14 8.85 1.70
CA GLY A 21 10.45 8.62 2.30
C GLY A 21 10.67 7.20 2.83
N HIS A 22 11.90 6.93 3.27
CA HIS A 22 12.34 5.59 3.69
C HIS A 22 13.11 5.59 5.02
N PRO A 23 12.43 5.81 6.15
CA PRO A 23 12.98 5.46 7.45
C PRO A 23 13.04 3.92 7.56
N VAL A 24 14.24 3.35 7.54
CA VAL A 24 14.49 1.90 7.37
C VAL A 24 13.65 1.02 8.31
N GLY A 25 13.51 1.41 9.59
CA GLY A 25 12.70 0.67 10.56
C GLY A 25 11.19 0.93 10.49
N ALA A 26 10.77 2.10 10.04
CA ALA A 26 9.35 2.50 10.04
C ALA A 26 8.64 2.26 8.70
N THR A 27 9.38 1.95 7.64
CA THR A 27 8.81 1.74 6.29
C THR A 27 7.82 0.57 6.27
N GLY A 28 8.18 -0.57 6.86
CA GLY A 28 7.28 -1.73 6.93
C GLY A 28 6.00 -1.44 7.71
N LEU A 29 6.10 -0.67 8.80
CA LEU A 29 4.93 -0.23 9.57
C LEU A 29 4.04 0.72 8.76
N MET A 30 4.64 1.68 8.05
CA MET A 30 3.89 2.59 7.17
C MET A 30 3.15 1.82 6.08
N GLN A 31 3.79 0.84 5.44
CA GLN A 31 3.14 -0.03 4.46
C GLN A 31 1.97 -0.81 5.07
N ALA A 32 2.15 -1.36 6.29
CA ALA A 32 1.10 -2.08 7.00
C ALA A 32 -0.10 -1.21 7.38
N VAL A 33 0.16 -0.05 7.97
CA VAL A 33 -0.88 0.91 8.36
C VAL A 33 -1.66 1.39 7.13
N PHE A 34 -0.97 1.71 6.04
CA PHE A 34 -1.63 2.16 4.81
C PHE A 34 -2.46 1.05 4.18
N ALA A 35 -1.95 -0.18 4.10
CA ALA A 35 -2.72 -1.33 3.62
C ALA A 35 -3.96 -1.58 4.47
N PHE A 36 -3.84 -1.45 5.79
CA PHE A 36 -4.96 -1.57 6.72
C PHE A 36 -6.04 -0.50 6.46
N TRP A 37 -5.65 0.77 6.31
CA TRP A 37 -6.60 1.85 5.99
C TRP A 37 -7.29 1.66 4.63
N GLN A 38 -6.56 1.17 3.62
CA GLN A 38 -7.14 0.83 2.33
C GLN A 38 -8.21 -0.24 2.46
N LEU A 39 -7.91 -1.34 3.15
CA LEU A 39 -8.85 -2.44 3.39
C LEU A 39 -10.05 -1.99 4.22
N GLN A 40 -9.86 -1.09 5.19
CA GLN A 40 -10.95 -0.53 5.99
C GLN A 40 -11.82 0.45 5.18
N GLY A 41 -11.34 0.97 4.05
CA GLY A 41 -12.02 2.05 3.33
C GLY A 41 -11.96 3.39 4.08
N SER A 42 -10.91 3.61 4.88
CA SER A 42 -10.82 4.74 5.81
C SER A 42 -9.80 5.81 5.41
N ILE A 43 -9.26 5.77 4.19
CA ILE A 43 -8.24 6.72 3.73
C ILE A 43 -8.69 8.18 3.88
N ASP A 44 -9.93 8.48 3.52
CA ASP A 44 -10.52 9.82 3.66
C ASP A 44 -10.45 10.35 5.10
N LYS A 45 -10.65 9.48 6.11
CA LYS A 45 -10.58 9.86 7.53
C LYS A 45 -9.17 10.23 7.98
N HIS A 46 -8.14 9.69 7.33
CA HIS A 46 -6.75 9.89 7.72
C HIS A 46 -6.07 11.02 6.93
N PHE A 47 -6.49 11.24 5.68
CA PHE A 47 -5.88 12.21 4.77
C PHE A 47 -6.77 13.42 4.44
N GLY A 48 -8.05 13.40 4.83
CA GLY A 48 -9.04 14.42 4.43
C GLY A 48 -9.36 14.42 2.94
N ASP A 49 -8.90 13.39 2.22
CA ASP A 49 -9.08 13.20 0.79
C ASP A 49 -9.13 11.70 0.48
N GLY A 50 -10.25 11.25 -0.11
CA GLY A 50 -10.46 9.87 -0.54
C GLY A 50 -9.81 9.51 -1.87
N THR A 51 -9.11 10.43 -2.55
CA THR A 51 -8.54 10.21 -3.88
C THR A 51 -7.61 9.00 -3.95
N LEU A 52 -6.88 8.71 -2.86
CA LEU A 52 -5.97 7.55 -2.79
C LEU A 52 -6.67 6.23 -2.46
N GLN A 53 -7.97 6.25 -2.13
CA GLN A 53 -8.71 5.03 -1.76
C GLN A 53 -8.90 4.13 -2.98
N VAL A 54 -8.37 2.91 -2.89
CA VAL A 54 -8.60 1.87 -3.89
C VAL A 54 -10.06 1.40 -3.78
N LYS A 55 -10.75 1.37 -4.92
CA LYS A 55 -12.14 0.90 -5.02
C LYS A 55 -12.19 -0.59 -4.70
N ASP A 56 -13.18 -1.00 -3.88
CA ASP A 56 -13.45 -2.39 -3.52
C ASP A 56 -12.24 -3.18 -2.99
N ALA A 57 -11.34 -2.49 -2.27
CA ALA A 57 -10.15 -3.10 -1.67
C ALA A 57 -10.53 -4.22 -0.67
N ARG A 58 -10.33 -5.48 -1.08
CA ARG A 58 -10.60 -6.68 -0.26
C ARG A 58 -9.32 -7.36 0.23
N ARG A 59 -8.28 -7.39 -0.61
CA ARG A 59 -7.00 -8.04 -0.33
C ARG A 59 -5.86 -7.12 -0.71
N GLY A 60 -4.79 -7.16 0.06
CA GLY A 60 -3.57 -6.41 -0.20
C GLY A 60 -2.35 -7.22 0.18
N ALA A 61 -1.24 -6.94 -0.48
CA ALA A 61 0.05 -7.55 -0.18
C ALA A 61 1.08 -6.46 0.11
N ILE A 62 1.90 -6.69 1.13
CA ILE A 62 3.05 -5.87 1.47
C ILE A 62 4.28 -6.69 1.16
N HIS A 63 5.17 -6.12 0.35
CA HIS A 63 6.44 -6.73 -0.01
C HIS A 63 7.57 -5.82 0.48
N SER A 64 8.19 -6.21 1.60
CA SER A 64 9.23 -5.43 2.25
C SER A 64 10.59 -6.12 2.13
N HIS A 65 11.61 -5.33 1.78
CA HIS A 65 12.98 -5.79 1.55
C HIS A 65 13.93 -5.15 2.55
N ALA A 66 14.85 -5.93 3.09
CA ALA A 66 15.99 -5.43 3.87
C ALA A 66 17.29 -5.59 3.07
N GLY A 67 18.07 -4.50 3.02
CA GLY A 67 19.30 -4.45 2.21
C GLY A 67 19.01 -4.64 0.72
N THR A 68 19.89 -5.36 0.02
CA THR A 68 19.73 -5.68 -1.41
C THR A 68 18.98 -7.01 -1.60
N GLY A 69 17.93 -7.26 -0.81
CA GLY A 69 17.13 -8.48 -0.84
C GLY A 69 17.66 -9.62 0.03
N THR A 70 18.47 -9.33 1.05
CA THR A 70 19.01 -10.34 1.98
C THR A 70 17.91 -10.95 2.86
N TYR A 71 16.93 -10.13 3.21
CA TYR A 71 15.70 -10.57 3.85
C TYR A 71 14.51 -9.94 3.16
N VAL A 72 13.51 -10.76 2.90
CA VAL A 72 12.26 -10.33 2.27
C VAL A 72 11.12 -10.85 3.12
N SER A 73 10.24 -9.93 3.52
CA SER A 73 9.01 -10.27 4.22
C SER A 73 7.82 -9.92 3.33
N ILE A 74 6.91 -10.88 3.18
CA ILE A 74 5.65 -10.69 2.47
C ILE A 74 4.52 -10.94 3.45
N SER A 75 3.62 -9.97 3.56
CA SER A 75 2.42 -10.08 4.38
C SER A 75 1.20 -9.85 3.51
N VAL A 76 0.26 -10.80 3.53
CA VAL A 76 -1.03 -10.67 2.84
C VAL A 76 -2.09 -10.38 3.88
N LEU A 77 -2.88 -9.34 3.64
CA LEU A 77 -3.99 -8.94 4.48
C LEU A 77 -5.28 -9.03 3.68
N GLU A 78 -6.34 -9.51 4.33
CA GLU A 78 -7.68 -9.58 3.77
C GLU A 78 -8.67 -8.98 4.77
N ARG A 79 -9.64 -8.21 4.26
CA ARG A 79 -10.82 -7.85 5.04
C ARG A 79 -11.83 -8.98 4.93
N GLU A 80 -12.09 -9.67 6.04
CA GLU A 80 -13.17 -10.64 6.11
C GLU A 80 -14.54 -9.94 6.08
N GLY A 81 -15.40 -10.43 5.20
CA GLY A 81 -16.73 -9.91 4.88
C GLY A 81 -17.39 -10.78 3.82
#